data_AF-A0A1A8LP65-F1
#
_entry.id   AF-A0A1A8LP65-F1
#
_cell.length_a   1.000
_cell.length_b   1.000
_cell.length_c   1.000
_cell.angle_alpha   90.00
_cell.angle_beta   90.00
_cell.angle_gamma   90.00
#
_symmetry.space_group_name_H-M   'P 1'
#
loop_
_entity.id
_entity.type
_entity.pdbx_description
1 polymer ?
#
loop_
_entity_poly.entity_id
_entity_poly.type
_entity_poly.pdbx_seq_one_letter_code
_entity_poly.pdbx_strand_id
1 'polypeptide(L)'
;VRVRACVRTCQVILDLLQFSGLQVRRALSSDRSLLDTLDISVFPSIYLLHPNGTHAHVHSEKRLRFFFSSLLRTLPGVWHRSSSAASQMGALQDSQTSQPWKDFDRSKVYTADLESALHYMLRVELATHSTLQGEELKVFRDFVTLVSKLYPGGDPVVKLMETLSDWLLSLPLQQIPYQAVLDLVNNKMRISGVFLGAELRWVGCQGSRPGLRGYPCALWTLFHVLTVQHDATPTSLDNTGLEGEAAPVLQVMRRYIRTFFGCEECGRHFETAAASSLEQVKNRDQQILWLWNQHNRVNTRLSGALSDDPLFPKAPWPSPALCPSCHEEKNGVHLWNQNPVLGFLRHHYGASNLSPRYSLSPPRLPAALPDPVRTVQPQAEHRGAAAVKGAERKPEEQPEPRPGHPALRGKPEEVPEHGGRGVWVLGLGFNSVDMSLCVVLYACSCLFLMLLFFFFKFRSRRWKRRHHLHV
;
A
#
# COMPACT_ATOMS: atom_id res chain seq x y z
N VAL A 1 1.15 26.86 -0.83
CA VAL A 1 2.37 27.09 -1.65
C VAL A 1 1.92 27.24 -3.11
N ARG A 2 2.35 28.27 -3.85
CA ARG A 2 2.17 28.32 -5.31
C ARG A 2 3.56 28.22 -5.92
N VAL A 3 3.97 27.00 -6.27
CA VAL A 3 5.26 26.79 -6.93
C VAL A 3 5.10 27.10 -8.41
N ARG A 4 5.84 28.07 -8.96
CA ARG A 4 5.88 28.25 -10.42
C ARG A 4 7.07 27.50 -11.01
N ALA A 5 6.83 26.64 -11.98
CA ALA A 5 7.90 25.90 -12.68
C ALA A 5 8.07 26.43 -14.11
N CYS A 6 9.29 26.74 -14.54
CA CYS A 6 9.58 27.09 -15.95
C CYS A 6 9.95 25.82 -16.73
N VAL A 7 9.24 25.48 -17.82
CA VAL A 7 9.55 24.30 -18.66
C VAL A 7 9.47 24.66 -20.15
N ARG A 8 10.43 24.21 -20.96
CA ARG A 8 10.43 24.43 -22.42
C ARG A 8 9.28 23.68 -23.15
N THR A 9 8.76 22.60 -22.58
CA THR A 9 7.73 21.75 -23.18
C THR A 9 6.35 22.04 -22.59
N CYS A 10 5.40 22.47 -23.44
CA CYS A 10 3.99 22.63 -23.05
C CYS A 10 3.38 21.34 -22.48
N GLN A 11 3.97 20.19 -22.84
CA GLN A 11 3.53 18.87 -22.41
C GLN A 11 3.60 18.65 -20.89
N VAL A 12 4.61 19.21 -20.19
CA VAL A 12 4.69 19.10 -18.71
C VAL A 12 3.57 19.90 -18.04
N ILE A 13 3.14 21.03 -18.65
CA ILE A 13 1.98 21.80 -18.17
C ILE A 13 0.72 20.92 -18.27
N LEU A 14 0.55 20.22 -19.39
CA LEU A 14 -0.59 19.32 -19.60
C LEU A 14 -0.60 18.15 -18.59
N ASP A 15 0.56 17.56 -18.30
CA ASP A 15 0.72 16.47 -17.33
C ASP A 15 0.33 16.84 -15.89
N LEU A 16 0.27 18.14 -15.60
CA LEU A 16 0.05 18.69 -14.28
C LEU A 16 -1.28 19.47 -14.16
N LEU A 17 -2.13 19.46 -15.20
CA LEU A 17 -3.43 20.13 -15.19
C LEU A 17 -4.34 19.62 -14.07
N GLN A 18 -4.26 18.32 -13.77
CA GLN A 18 -5.05 17.67 -12.72
C GLN A 18 -4.47 17.89 -11.31
N PHE A 19 -3.33 18.56 -11.19
CA PHE A 19 -2.68 18.83 -9.91
C PHE A 19 -2.94 20.28 -9.44
N SER A 20 -2.95 20.43 -8.13
CA SER A 20 -3.06 21.68 -7.39
C SER A 20 -1.82 21.87 -6.52
N GLY A 21 -1.59 23.10 -6.06
CA GLY A 21 -0.40 23.46 -5.28
C GLY A 21 0.80 23.92 -6.11
N LEU A 22 0.71 23.83 -7.45
CA LEU A 22 1.72 24.33 -8.38
C LEU A 22 1.09 25.00 -9.60
N GLN A 23 1.83 25.89 -10.25
CA GLN A 23 1.49 26.54 -11.51
C GLN A 23 2.67 26.43 -12.48
N VAL A 24 2.61 25.54 -13.47
CA VAL A 24 3.69 25.46 -14.46
C VAL A 24 3.50 26.51 -15.55
N ARG A 25 4.58 27.20 -15.91
CA ARG A 25 4.67 28.13 -17.04
C ARG A 25 5.82 27.73 -17.95
N ARG A 26 5.76 28.14 -19.20
CA ARG A 26 6.85 27.98 -20.16
C ARG A 26 7.55 29.32 -20.35
N ALA A 27 8.88 29.28 -20.39
CA ALA A 27 9.69 30.36 -20.96
C ALA A 27 10.48 29.85 -22.16
N LEU A 28 10.77 30.75 -23.08
CA LEU A 28 11.53 30.52 -24.28
C LEU A 28 12.97 30.96 -24.08
N SER A 29 13.89 30.38 -24.87
CA SER A 29 15.28 30.85 -24.94
C SER A 29 15.40 32.28 -25.47
N SER A 30 14.32 32.85 -26.03
CA SER A 30 14.22 34.24 -26.45
C SER A 30 13.93 35.23 -25.32
N ASP A 31 13.48 34.74 -24.15
CA ASP A 31 13.03 35.60 -23.03
C ASP A 31 14.23 36.08 -22.20
N ARG A 32 15.15 36.84 -22.83
CA ARG A 32 16.45 37.23 -22.25
C ARG A 32 16.34 37.83 -20.86
N SER A 33 15.39 38.73 -20.63
CA SER A 33 15.17 39.36 -19.32
C SER A 33 14.93 38.35 -18.21
N LEU A 34 14.17 37.29 -18.47
CA LEU A 34 13.91 36.24 -17.49
C LEU A 34 15.14 35.36 -17.27
N LEU A 35 15.83 35.01 -18.36
CA LEU A 35 17.02 34.14 -18.30
C LEU A 35 18.15 34.81 -17.53
N ASP A 36 18.40 36.10 -17.78
CA ASP A 36 19.43 36.87 -17.09
C ASP A 36 19.08 37.06 -15.61
N THR A 37 17.79 37.29 -15.29
CA THR A 37 17.34 37.46 -13.89
C THR A 37 17.46 36.18 -13.06
N LEU A 38 17.29 35.01 -13.69
CA LEU A 38 17.31 33.70 -13.04
C LEU A 38 18.60 32.92 -13.29
N ASP A 39 19.60 33.54 -13.93
CA ASP A 39 20.89 32.95 -14.32
C ASP A 39 20.75 31.59 -15.06
N ILE A 40 19.84 31.53 -16.04
CA ILE A 40 19.51 30.29 -16.75
C ILE A 40 20.35 30.14 -18.01
N SER A 41 21.32 29.23 -17.98
CA SER A 41 22.20 28.91 -19.11
C SER A 41 21.94 27.54 -19.76
N VAL A 42 21.27 26.62 -19.05
CA VAL A 42 21.07 25.23 -19.49
C VAL A 42 19.63 24.98 -19.91
N PHE A 43 19.46 24.32 -21.07
CA PHE A 43 18.14 23.95 -21.59
C PHE A 43 18.05 22.47 -22.01
N PRO A 44 16.85 21.85 -21.89
CA PRO A 44 15.74 22.31 -21.05
C PRO A 44 16.09 22.14 -19.55
N SER A 45 15.53 23.00 -18.70
CA SER A 45 15.73 23.02 -17.25
C SER A 45 14.44 23.39 -16.54
N ILE A 46 14.36 23.16 -15.22
CA ILE A 46 13.23 23.53 -14.38
C ILE A 46 13.71 24.38 -13.21
N TYR A 47 13.00 25.47 -12.97
CA TYR A 47 13.21 26.35 -11.82
C TYR A 47 11.92 26.46 -11.03
N LEU A 48 11.98 26.27 -9.71
CA LEU A 48 10.87 26.58 -8.81
C LEU A 48 10.97 28.05 -8.43
N LEU A 49 9.89 28.78 -8.60
CA LEU A 49 9.74 30.14 -8.10
C LEU A 49 8.76 30.10 -6.93
N HIS A 50 9.22 30.54 -5.77
CA HIS A 50 8.43 30.60 -4.56
C HIS A 50 7.75 31.97 -4.42
N PRO A 51 6.57 32.05 -3.74
CA PRO A 51 5.86 33.31 -3.56
C PRO A 51 6.64 34.39 -2.80
N ASN A 52 7.63 34.00 -2.01
CA ASN A 52 8.54 34.89 -1.28
C ASN A 52 9.63 35.50 -2.18
N GLY A 53 9.60 35.24 -3.49
CA GLY A 53 10.59 35.75 -4.45
C GLY A 53 11.84 34.90 -4.60
N THR A 54 12.04 33.87 -3.77
CA THR A 54 13.18 32.96 -3.94
C THR A 54 12.96 32.01 -5.11
N HIS A 55 14.06 31.60 -5.73
CA HIS A 55 14.03 30.62 -6.81
C HIS A 55 15.11 29.55 -6.60
N ALA A 56 14.84 28.35 -7.10
CA ALA A 56 15.78 27.24 -7.02
C ALA A 56 15.75 26.42 -8.33
N HIS A 57 16.93 26.08 -8.84
CA HIS A 57 17.05 25.10 -9.91
C HIS A 57 16.67 23.71 -9.40
N VAL A 58 15.84 23.01 -10.16
CA VAL A 58 15.45 21.64 -9.85
C VAL A 58 16.37 20.69 -10.58
N HIS A 59 17.22 20.01 -9.81
CA HIS A 59 18.06 18.96 -10.37
C HIS A 59 17.22 17.80 -10.92
N SER A 60 17.50 17.41 -12.16
CA SER A 60 16.85 16.28 -12.83
C SER A 60 17.90 15.47 -13.56
N GLU A 61 18.03 14.19 -13.21
CA GLU A 61 18.99 13.23 -13.76
C GLU A 61 18.93 13.16 -15.29
N LYS A 62 17.72 13.19 -15.85
CA LYS A 62 17.49 13.29 -17.29
C LYS A 62 16.62 14.50 -17.59
N ARG A 63 16.92 15.17 -18.71
CA ARG A 63 16.20 16.33 -19.24
C ARG A 63 15.01 15.90 -20.11
N LEU A 64 14.15 15.03 -19.55
CA LEU A 64 13.01 14.39 -20.22
C LEU A 64 11.68 14.84 -19.61
N ARG A 65 10.59 14.82 -20.39
CA ARG A 65 9.25 15.25 -19.93
C ARG A 65 8.82 14.45 -18.70
N PHE A 66 9.01 13.13 -18.73
CA PHE A 66 8.57 12.25 -17.66
C PHE A 66 9.28 12.55 -16.33
N PHE A 67 10.59 12.85 -16.36
CA PHE A 67 11.36 13.19 -15.17
C PHE A 67 10.86 14.47 -14.52
N PHE A 68 10.65 15.49 -15.36
CA PHE A 68 10.11 16.77 -14.95
C PHE A 68 8.71 16.66 -14.33
N SER A 69 7.79 15.99 -15.02
CA SER A 69 6.43 15.77 -14.52
C SER A 69 6.44 14.97 -13.21
N SER A 70 7.25 13.91 -13.12
CA SER A 70 7.34 13.11 -11.89
C SER A 70 7.87 13.91 -10.71
N LEU A 71 8.90 14.72 -10.91
CA LEU A 71 9.53 15.50 -9.85
C LEU A 71 8.60 16.59 -9.32
N LEU A 72 7.89 17.27 -10.21
CA LEU A 72 6.92 18.29 -9.84
C LEU A 72 5.72 17.71 -9.08
N ARG A 73 5.29 16.48 -9.40
CA ARG A 73 4.22 15.78 -8.66
C ARG A 73 4.60 15.45 -7.22
N THR A 74 5.90 15.25 -6.95
CA THR A 74 6.40 14.89 -5.62
C THR A 74 6.72 16.09 -4.73
N LEU A 75 6.54 17.32 -5.23
CA LEU A 75 6.82 18.50 -4.43
C LEU A 75 5.87 18.63 -3.23
N PRO A 76 6.37 19.12 -2.07
CA PRO A 76 5.53 19.36 -0.91
C PRO A 76 4.36 20.29 -1.22
N GLY A 77 3.16 19.89 -0.80
CA GLY A 77 1.95 20.65 -1.05
C GLY A 77 1.47 20.60 -2.50
N VAL A 78 1.90 19.63 -3.30
CA VAL A 78 1.27 19.29 -4.58
C VAL A 78 0.32 18.12 -4.36
N TRP A 79 -0.92 18.24 -4.85
CA TRP A 79 -1.92 17.18 -4.72
C TRP A 79 -2.81 17.10 -5.95
N HIS A 80 -3.45 15.96 -6.14
CA HIS A 80 -4.39 15.74 -7.24
C HIS A 80 -5.75 16.39 -6.93
N ARG A 81 -6.35 17.08 -7.90
CA ARG A 81 -7.63 17.81 -7.74
C ARG A 81 -8.81 16.89 -7.46
N SER A 82 -8.84 15.68 -8.01
CA SER A 82 -9.89 14.70 -7.69
C SER A 82 -9.88 14.29 -6.21
N SER A 83 -8.71 14.36 -5.56
CA SER A 83 -8.57 14.09 -4.12
C SER A 83 -9.18 15.21 -3.26
N SER A 84 -9.51 16.38 -3.81
CA SER A 84 -10.12 17.46 -3.03
C SER A 84 -11.61 17.28 -2.74
N ALA A 85 -12.29 16.35 -3.42
CA ALA A 85 -13.61 15.91 -2.98
C ALA A 85 -13.52 15.19 -1.61
N ALA A 86 -12.40 14.50 -1.34
CA ALA A 86 -12.11 13.89 -0.04
C ALA A 86 -11.51 14.87 0.99
N SER A 87 -10.99 16.03 0.56
CA SER A 87 -10.45 17.04 1.48
C SER A 87 -11.51 17.99 2.06
N GLN A 88 -12.76 17.97 1.55
CA GLN A 88 -13.88 18.69 2.17
C GLN A 88 -14.60 17.91 3.29
N MET A 89 -14.17 16.67 3.58
CA MET A 89 -14.53 15.96 4.80
C MET A 89 -13.28 15.61 5.59
N GLY A 90 -13.07 16.33 6.70
CA GLY A 90 -12.09 15.97 7.73
C GLY A 90 -10.83 16.83 7.78
N ALA A 91 -10.97 18.14 7.92
CA ALA A 91 -10.12 18.93 8.81
C ALA A 91 -10.73 18.87 10.22
N LEU A 92 -10.87 17.66 10.75
CA LEU A 92 -10.99 17.41 12.16
C LEU A 92 -9.82 16.48 12.46
N GLN A 93 -8.90 16.97 13.29
CA GLN A 93 -7.92 16.13 13.95
C GLN A 93 -8.69 15.02 14.66
N ASP A 94 -8.75 13.85 14.03
CA ASP A 94 -9.26 12.68 14.73
C ASP A 94 -8.13 12.23 15.65
N SER A 95 -8.36 12.43 16.93
CA SER A 95 -7.50 12.08 18.08
C SER A 95 -7.35 10.55 18.24
N GLN A 96 -7.33 9.79 17.14
CA GLN A 96 -7.47 8.33 17.11
C GLN A 96 -6.40 7.63 16.25
N THR A 97 -5.25 8.25 15.97
CA THR A 97 -4.05 7.48 15.62
C THR A 97 -3.24 7.21 16.89
N SER A 98 -3.47 6.07 17.53
CA SER A 98 -2.74 5.65 18.74
C SER A 98 -1.26 5.31 18.48
N GLN A 99 -0.84 5.21 17.22
CA GLN A 99 0.53 4.87 16.85
C GLN A 99 1.24 6.08 16.23
N PRO A 100 2.40 6.51 16.74
CA PRO A 100 3.16 7.62 16.17
C PRO A 100 3.68 7.29 14.77
N TRP A 101 3.78 8.33 13.93
CA TRP A 101 4.35 8.23 12.59
C TRP A 101 5.78 7.68 12.64
N LYS A 102 6.09 6.69 11.80
CA LYS A 102 7.43 6.07 11.76
C LYS A 102 8.22 6.63 10.58
N ASP A 103 9.38 7.21 10.83
CA ASP A 103 10.25 7.60 9.71
C ASP A 103 10.81 6.37 9.01
N PHE A 104 10.81 6.43 7.67
CA PHE A 104 11.25 5.33 6.82
C PHE A 104 11.87 5.81 5.51
N ASP A 105 12.75 4.98 4.96
CA ASP A 105 13.41 5.16 3.68
C ASP A 105 12.59 4.48 2.58
N ARG A 106 12.18 5.25 1.57
CA ARG A 106 11.38 4.76 0.43
C ARG A 106 12.14 3.80 -0.50
N SER A 107 13.46 3.73 -0.37
CA SER A 107 14.31 2.78 -1.11
C SER A 107 14.40 1.39 -0.45
N LYS A 108 13.93 1.26 0.79
CA LYS A 108 13.97 0.02 1.59
C LYS A 108 12.62 -0.69 1.63
N VAL A 109 12.69 -2.00 1.87
CA VAL A 109 11.54 -2.84 2.21
C VAL A 109 11.70 -3.29 3.66
N TYR A 110 10.67 -3.13 4.49
CA TYR A 110 10.76 -3.43 5.93
C TYR A 110 10.15 -4.80 6.23
N THR A 111 10.87 -5.65 6.97
CA THR A 111 10.32 -6.97 7.34
C THR A 111 9.12 -6.82 8.29
N ALA A 112 9.03 -5.75 9.07
CA ALA A 112 7.84 -5.42 9.86
C ALA A 112 6.54 -5.34 9.01
N ASP A 113 6.60 -4.79 7.78
CA ASP A 113 5.45 -4.76 6.88
C ASP A 113 5.12 -6.17 6.37
N LEU A 114 6.13 -6.98 6.04
CA LEU A 114 5.96 -8.35 5.56
C LEU A 114 5.38 -9.28 6.64
N GLU A 115 5.90 -9.20 7.86
CA GLU A 115 5.41 -9.94 9.03
C GLU A 115 3.99 -9.50 9.39
N SER A 116 3.69 -8.20 9.29
CA SER A 116 2.33 -7.69 9.46
C SER A 116 1.38 -8.18 8.36
N ALA A 117 1.86 -8.36 7.12
CA ALA A 117 1.09 -8.98 6.06
C ALA A 117 0.77 -10.45 6.40
N LEU A 118 1.76 -11.24 6.80
CA LEU A 118 1.55 -12.64 7.21
C LEU A 118 0.63 -12.74 8.42
N HIS A 119 0.76 -11.84 9.40
CA HIS A 119 -0.17 -11.73 10.51
C HIS A 119 -1.59 -11.51 9.99
N TYR A 120 -1.81 -10.53 9.11
CA TYR A 120 -3.14 -10.18 8.62
C TYR A 120 -3.74 -11.31 7.78
N MET A 121 -2.94 -11.95 6.94
CA MET A 121 -3.36 -13.11 6.13
C MET A 121 -3.82 -14.28 7.00
N LEU A 122 -3.07 -14.60 8.06
CA LEU A 122 -3.34 -15.76 8.92
C LEU A 122 -4.36 -15.51 10.03
N ARG A 123 -4.46 -14.26 10.52
CA ARG A 123 -5.31 -13.91 11.68
C ARG A 123 -6.55 -13.09 11.33
N VAL A 124 -6.60 -12.47 10.15
CA VAL A 124 -7.73 -11.62 9.74
C VAL A 124 -8.43 -12.19 8.51
N GLU A 125 -7.74 -12.33 7.38
CA GLU A 125 -8.35 -12.84 6.14
C GLU A 125 -8.85 -14.28 6.33
N LEU A 126 -8.00 -15.16 6.86
CA LEU A 126 -8.35 -16.56 7.09
C LEU A 126 -9.45 -16.75 8.14
N ALA A 127 -9.60 -15.80 9.09
CA ALA A 127 -10.61 -15.88 10.14
C ALA A 127 -12.04 -15.76 9.60
N THR A 128 -12.22 -15.28 8.36
CA THR A 128 -13.52 -15.25 7.69
C THR A 128 -14.01 -16.65 7.27
N HIS A 129 -13.14 -17.67 7.33
CA HIS A 129 -13.45 -19.06 7.01
C HIS A 129 -13.39 -19.90 8.30
N SER A 130 -14.53 -20.40 8.77
CA SER A 130 -14.57 -21.21 10.01
C SER A 130 -13.84 -22.54 9.89
N THR A 131 -13.76 -23.10 8.68
CA THR A 131 -13.08 -24.37 8.37
C THR A 131 -12.57 -24.31 6.94
N LEU A 132 -11.34 -24.76 6.73
CA LEU A 132 -10.71 -24.87 5.41
C LEU A 132 -10.89 -26.28 4.88
N GLN A 133 -11.45 -26.41 3.69
CA GLN A 133 -11.66 -27.71 3.02
C GLN A 133 -11.60 -27.57 1.50
N GLY A 134 -11.43 -28.69 0.80
CA GLY A 134 -11.40 -28.72 -0.66
C GLY A 134 -10.39 -27.72 -1.26
N GLU A 135 -10.85 -26.88 -2.18
CA GLU A 135 -10.01 -25.88 -2.84
C GLU A 135 -9.43 -24.84 -1.87
N GLU A 136 -10.16 -24.42 -0.83
CA GLU A 136 -9.64 -23.45 0.14
C GLU A 136 -8.42 -24.00 0.89
N LEU A 137 -8.52 -25.25 1.34
CA LEU A 137 -7.41 -25.94 1.99
C LEU A 137 -6.22 -26.13 1.06
N LYS A 138 -6.47 -26.44 -0.22
CA LYS A 138 -5.41 -26.52 -1.24
C LYS A 138 -4.70 -25.19 -1.45
N VAL A 139 -5.46 -24.10 -1.61
CA VAL A 139 -4.88 -22.75 -1.76
C VAL A 139 -4.08 -22.34 -0.53
N PHE A 140 -4.56 -22.68 0.67
CA PHE A 140 -3.84 -22.42 1.90
C PHE A 140 -2.54 -23.22 1.98
N ARG A 141 -2.55 -24.51 1.62
CA ARG A 141 -1.35 -25.36 1.54
C ARG A 141 -0.32 -24.77 0.57
N ASP A 142 -0.72 -24.45 -0.65
CA ASP A 142 0.17 -23.87 -1.65
C ASP A 142 0.79 -22.55 -1.16
N PHE A 143 -0.01 -21.70 -0.50
CA PHE A 143 0.48 -20.44 0.09
C PHE A 143 1.51 -20.68 1.19
N VAL A 144 1.23 -21.56 2.15
CA VAL A 144 2.15 -21.86 3.25
C VAL A 144 3.45 -22.45 2.72
N THR A 145 3.37 -23.40 1.79
CA THR A 145 4.54 -24.00 1.12
C THR A 145 5.37 -22.95 0.38
N LEU A 146 4.70 -22.03 -0.34
CA LEU A 146 5.40 -20.97 -1.05
C LEU A 146 6.17 -20.05 -0.09
N VAL A 147 5.53 -19.61 0.99
CA VAL A 147 6.17 -18.71 1.95
C VAL A 147 7.26 -19.43 2.74
N SER A 148 7.06 -20.69 3.15
CA SER A 148 8.10 -21.46 3.86
C SER A 148 9.37 -21.63 3.04
N LYS A 149 9.27 -21.76 1.71
CA LYS A 149 10.41 -21.94 0.81
C LYS A 149 11.07 -20.65 0.33
N LEU A 150 10.31 -19.56 0.22
CA LEU A 150 10.79 -18.33 -0.44
C LEU A 150 10.88 -17.12 0.46
N TYR A 151 10.29 -17.12 1.66
CA TYR A 151 10.33 -15.95 2.54
C TYR A 151 11.76 -15.68 3.05
N PRO A 152 12.35 -14.52 2.76
CA PRO A 152 13.73 -14.20 3.11
C PRO A 152 13.87 -13.49 4.47
N GLY A 153 12.82 -13.47 5.29
CA GLY A 153 12.81 -12.77 6.58
C GLY A 153 13.43 -13.59 7.71
N GLY A 154 13.22 -13.13 8.96
CA GLY A 154 13.91 -13.69 10.12
C GLY A 154 13.52 -15.13 10.46
N ASP A 155 14.48 -15.86 11.05
CA ASP A 155 14.38 -17.26 11.47
C ASP A 155 13.05 -17.61 12.16
N PRO A 156 12.47 -16.76 13.04
CA PRO A 156 11.26 -17.18 13.76
C PRO A 156 10.01 -17.34 12.90
N VAL A 157 9.91 -16.54 11.84
CA VAL A 157 8.78 -16.54 10.91
C VAL A 157 8.95 -17.67 9.90
N VAL A 158 10.18 -17.88 9.40
CA VAL A 158 10.49 -19.02 8.53
C VAL A 158 10.15 -20.32 9.26
N LYS A 159 10.61 -20.48 10.50
CA LYS A 159 10.32 -21.66 11.32
C LYS A 159 8.82 -21.86 11.57
N LEU A 160 8.05 -20.79 11.75
CA LEU A 160 6.59 -20.88 11.83
C LEU A 160 6.00 -21.46 10.55
N MET A 161 6.39 -20.93 9.39
CA MET A 161 5.83 -21.36 8.10
C MET A 161 6.27 -22.78 7.75
N GLU A 162 7.50 -23.19 8.10
CA GLU A 162 7.95 -24.59 8.00
C GLU A 162 7.12 -25.51 8.90
N THR A 163 6.93 -25.15 10.17
CA THR A 163 6.11 -25.93 11.11
C THR A 163 4.67 -26.08 10.60
N LEU A 164 4.09 -25.02 10.05
CA LEU A 164 2.75 -25.02 9.46
C LEU A 164 2.72 -25.87 8.18
N SER A 165 3.74 -25.78 7.34
CA SER A 165 3.89 -26.60 6.13
C SER A 165 3.95 -28.10 6.48
N ASP A 166 4.79 -28.48 7.43
CA ASP A 166 4.95 -29.87 7.87
C ASP A 166 3.67 -30.42 8.49
N TRP A 167 2.97 -29.61 9.30
CA TRP A 167 1.68 -29.98 9.88
C TRP A 167 0.60 -30.21 8.79
N LEU A 168 0.55 -29.35 7.77
CA LEU A 168 -0.40 -29.47 6.66
C LEU A 168 -0.11 -30.66 5.73
N LEU A 169 1.16 -31.06 5.60
CA LEU A 169 1.59 -32.20 4.77
C LEU A 169 1.48 -33.55 5.50
N SER A 170 1.77 -33.57 6.80
CA SER A 170 1.76 -34.80 7.61
C SER A 170 0.36 -35.32 7.92
N LEU A 171 -0.66 -34.47 7.85
CA LEU A 171 -2.03 -34.81 8.18
C LEU A 171 -2.91 -34.76 6.92
N PRO A 172 -3.38 -35.90 6.37
CA PRO A 172 -4.28 -35.96 5.22
C PRO A 172 -5.72 -35.61 5.62
N LEU A 173 -5.89 -34.56 6.42
CA LEU A 173 -7.21 -34.06 6.81
C LEU A 173 -7.89 -33.43 5.60
N GLN A 174 -9.15 -33.80 5.39
CA GLN A 174 -9.98 -33.20 4.33
C GLN A 174 -10.55 -31.84 4.73
N GLN A 175 -10.70 -31.59 6.03
CA GLN A 175 -11.10 -30.30 6.58
C GLN A 175 -10.22 -29.93 7.78
N ILE A 176 -9.94 -28.64 7.94
CA ILE A 176 -9.16 -28.10 9.06
C ILE A 176 -9.93 -26.92 9.67
N PRO A 177 -10.34 -26.99 10.94
CA PRO A 177 -10.91 -25.84 11.63
C PRO A 177 -9.90 -24.70 11.71
N TYR A 178 -10.35 -23.46 11.48
CA TYR A 178 -9.48 -22.27 11.56
C TYR A 178 -8.74 -22.17 12.90
N GLN A 179 -9.41 -22.54 13.99
CA GLN A 179 -8.81 -22.51 15.33
C GLN A 179 -7.55 -23.38 15.44
N ALA A 180 -7.48 -24.52 14.71
CA ALA A 180 -6.30 -25.37 14.71
C ALA A 180 -5.09 -24.68 14.03
N VAL A 181 -5.35 -23.94 12.94
CA VAL A 181 -4.33 -23.10 12.30
C VAL A 181 -3.88 -22.00 13.26
N LEU A 182 -4.84 -21.32 13.90
CA LEU A 182 -4.56 -20.22 14.83
C LEU A 182 -3.75 -20.67 16.06
N ASP A 183 -3.99 -21.89 16.55
CA ASP A 183 -3.25 -22.47 17.67
C ASP A 183 -1.76 -22.65 17.35
N LEU A 184 -1.45 -23.02 16.11
CA LEU A 184 -0.07 -23.12 15.62
C LEU A 184 0.55 -21.74 15.38
N VAL A 185 -0.19 -20.82 14.74
CA VAL A 185 0.25 -19.43 14.47
C VAL A 185 0.52 -18.66 15.77
N ASN A 186 -0.27 -18.90 16.81
CA ASN A 186 -0.05 -18.31 18.14
C ASN A 186 0.94 -19.11 18.99
N ASN A 187 1.53 -20.16 18.43
CA ASN A 187 2.50 -21.03 19.09
C ASN A 187 2.01 -21.51 20.47
N LYS A 188 0.75 -21.97 20.57
CA LYS A 188 0.18 -22.48 21.83
C LYS A 188 0.97 -23.67 22.39
N MET A 189 1.63 -24.43 21.52
CA MET A 189 2.52 -25.53 21.87
C MET A 189 3.91 -25.09 22.38
N ARG A 190 4.20 -23.78 22.40
CA ARG A 190 5.46 -23.18 22.90
C ARG A 190 6.72 -23.77 22.22
N ILE A 191 6.63 -24.00 20.91
CA ILE A 191 7.74 -24.46 20.07
C ILE A 191 8.82 -23.38 20.05
N SER A 192 10.04 -23.74 20.47
CA SER A 192 11.16 -22.80 20.54
C SER A 192 11.49 -22.23 19.17
N GLY A 193 11.65 -20.92 19.11
CA GLY A 193 11.98 -20.18 17.89
C GLY A 193 10.80 -19.92 16.96
N VAL A 194 9.59 -20.43 17.21
CA VAL A 194 8.41 -20.10 16.39
C VAL A 194 7.78 -18.80 16.90
N PHE A 195 7.73 -17.77 16.05
CA PHE A 195 7.12 -16.49 16.44
C PHE A 195 6.63 -15.67 15.23
N LEU A 196 5.41 -15.15 15.35
CA LEU A 196 4.86 -14.11 14.50
C LEU A 196 4.07 -13.14 15.38
N GLY A 197 4.50 -11.88 15.39
CA GLY A 197 3.91 -10.84 16.25
C GLY A 197 2.39 -10.74 16.12
N ALA A 198 1.73 -10.44 17.25
CA ALA A 198 0.28 -10.24 17.30
C ALA A 198 -0.15 -8.80 16.96
N GLU A 199 0.78 -7.89 16.75
CA GLU A 199 0.51 -6.49 16.43
C GLU A 199 0.78 -6.20 14.96
N LEU A 200 -0.12 -5.43 14.33
CA LEU A 200 0.12 -4.86 13.00
C LEU A 200 1.07 -3.65 13.13
N ARG A 201 2.21 -3.70 12.44
CA ARG A 201 3.24 -2.65 12.45
C ARG A 201 3.61 -2.23 11.04
N TRP A 202 2.76 -1.38 10.47
CA TRP A 202 3.06 -0.75 9.19
C TRP A 202 4.18 0.30 9.35
N VAL A 203 5.17 0.23 8.45
CA VAL A 203 6.33 1.15 8.35
C VAL A 203 6.34 1.75 6.95
N GLY A 204 6.88 1.02 5.96
CA GLY A 204 6.86 1.42 4.57
C GLY A 204 5.45 1.41 3.99
N CYS A 205 4.54 0.63 4.57
CA CYS A 205 3.13 0.56 4.20
C CYS A 205 2.18 1.37 5.11
N GLN A 206 2.68 2.21 6.02
CA GLN A 206 1.82 3.06 6.85
C GLN A 206 1.06 4.09 5.99
N GLY A 207 -0.24 4.25 6.24
CA GLY A 207 -1.08 5.26 5.58
C GLY A 207 -1.08 6.59 6.32
N SER A 208 -1.43 7.68 5.62
CA SER A 208 -1.68 8.98 6.25
C SER A 208 -2.95 9.00 7.11
N ARG A 209 -3.88 8.07 6.85
CA ARG A 209 -5.13 7.91 7.57
C ARG A 209 -5.46 6.41 7.73
N PRO A 210 -6.22 6.01 8.76
CA PRO A 210 -6.78 4.67 8.85
C PRO A 210 -7.55 4.27 7.58
N GLY A 211 -7.44 3.01 7.18
CA GLY A 211 -8.06 2.49 5.95
C GLY A 211 -7.26 2.75 4.66
N LEU A 212 -6.21 3.57 4.69
CA LEU A 212 -5.31 3.77 3.56
C LEU A 212 -4.06 2.90 3.67
N ARG A 213 -3.53 2.47 2.51
CA ARG A 213 -2.30 1.67 2.38
C ARG A 213 -2.38 0.35 3.17
N GLY A 214 -1.65 0.21 4.27
CA GLY A 214 -1.74 -0.92 5.19
C GLY A 214 -1.59 -2.28 4.50
N TYR A 215 -2.51 -3.20 4.81
CA TYR A 215 -2.46 -4.58 4.35
C TYR A 215 -2.37 -4.73 2.82
N PRO A 216 -3.20 -4.08 1.98
CA PRO A 216 -3.05 -4.13 0.52
C PRO A 216 -1.64 -3.73 0.03
N CYS A 217 -1.01 -2.72 0.64
CA CYS A 217 0.37 -2.34 0.31
C CYS A 217 1.34 -3.48 0.64
N ALA A 218 1.23 -4.04 1.85
CA ALA A 218 2.15 -5.05 2.32
C ALA A 218 1.97 -6.39 1.59
N LEU A 219 0.74 -6.72 1.15
CA LEU A 219 0.45 -7.89 0.32
C LEU A 219 1.15 -7.78 -1.05
N TRP A 220 1.07 -6.62 -1.71
CA TRP A 220 1.84 -6.39 -2.94
C TRP A 220 3.33 -6.55 -2.69
N THR A 221 3.86 -5.92 -1.64
CA THR A 221 5.28 -6.00 -1.29
C THR A 221 5.72 -7.44 -1.02
N LEU A 222 4.93 -8.24 -0.29
CA LEU A 222 5.21 -9.65 -0.03
C LEU A 222 5.34 -10.43 -1.33
N PHE A 223 4.36 -10.34 -2.24
CA PHE A 223 4.44 -11.10 -3.49
C PHE A 223 5.55 -10.62 -4.41
N HIS A 224 5.88 -9.33 -4.44
CA HIS A 224 7.08 -8.83 -5.14
C HIS A 224 8.36 -9.46 -4.58
N VAL A 225 8.51 -9.48 -3.26
CA VAL A 225 9.63 -10.16 -2.58
C VAL A 225 9.68 -11.65 -2.95
N LEU A 226 8.55 -12.36 -2.89
CA LEU A 226 8.51 -13.79 -3.23
C LEU A 226 8.88 -14.04 -4.71
N THR A 227 8.46 -13.18 -5.65
CA THR A 227 8.87 -13.34 -7.06
C THR A 227 10.38 -13.17 -7.26
N VAL A 228 10.99 -12.21 -6.56
CA VAL A 228 12.44 -11.97 -6.62
C VAL A 228 13.22 -13.06 -5.89
N GLN A 229 12.70 -13.57 -4.77
CA GLN A 229 13.32 -14.68 -4.05
C GLN A 229 13.30 -15.97 -4.86
N HIS A 230 12.21 -16.27 -5.56
CA HIS A 230 12.16 -17.42 -6.46
C HIS A 230 13.19 -17.32 -7.59
N ASP A 231 13.46 -16.11 -8.09
CA ASP A 231 14.54 -15.87 -9.05
C ASP A 231 15.93 -16.10 -8.46
N ALA A 232 16.16 -15.65 -7.23
CA ALA A 232 17.43 -15.80 -6.52
C ALA A 232 17.72 -17.25 -6.06
N THR A 233 16.67 -18.03 -5.76
CA THR A 233 16.78 -19.41 -5.27
C THR A 233 15.94 -20.36 -6.14
N PRO A 234 16.40 -20.69 -7.35
CA PRO A 234 15.59 -21.33 -8.38
C PRO A 234 15.14 -22.76 -8.07
N THR A 235 15.82 -23.45 -7.16
CA THR A 235 15.55 -24.83 -6.75
C THR A 235 14.74 -24.94 -5.46
N SER A 236 14.40 -23.82 -4.81
CA SER A 236 13.70 -23.83 -3.51
C SER A 236 12.28 -24.41 -3.59
N LEU A 237 11.69 -24.46 -4.78
CA LEU A 237 10.36 -25.04 -5.01
C LEU A 237 10.41 -26.48 -5.56
N ASP A 238 11.59 -27.09 -5.69
CA ASP A 238 11.70 -28.46 -6.17
C ASP A 238 11.02 -29.43 -5.19
N ASN A 239 10.25 -30.40 -5.73
CA ASN A 239 9.50 -31.40 -4.97
C ASN A 239 8.43 -30.82 -4.02
N THR A 240 7.88 -29.64 -4.35
CA THR A 240 6.82 -29.00 -3.54
C THR A 240 5.43 -29.18 -4.15
N GLY A 241 5.35 -29.72 -5.36
CA GLY A 241 4.15 -29.76 -6.20
C GLY A 241 3.91 -28.48 -6.99
N LEU A 242 4.71 -27.43 -6.78
CA LEU A 242 4.62 -26.14 -7.48
C LEU A 242 5.61 -26.02 -8.64
N GLU A 243 6.58 -26.94 -8.77
CA GLU A 243 7.63 -26.93 -9.79
C GLU A 243 7.10 -27.05 -11.24
N GLY A 244 5.92 -27.64 -11.43
CA GLY A 244 5.27 -27.78 -12.73
C GLY A 244 4.59 -26.51 -13.23
N GLU A 245 4.41 -25.50 -12.37
CA GLU A 245 3.78 -24.24 -12.74
C GLU A 245 4.81 -23.27 -13.36
N ALA A 246 4.51 -22.67 -14.51
CA ALA A 246 5.44 -21.74 -15.18
C ALA A 246 5.68 -20.43 -14.39
N ALA A 247 4.74 -20.05 -13.52
CA ALA A 247 4.78 -18.85 -12.69
C ALA A 247 4.19 -19.12 -11.29
N PRO A 248 4.82 -19.98 -10.47
CA PRO A 248 4.21 -20.53 -9.26
C PRO A 248 3.82 -19.45 -8.25
N VAL A 249 4.65 -18.41 -8.06
CA VAL A 249 4.35 -17.32 -7.11
C VAL A 249 3.09 -16.57 -7.54
N LEU A 250 2.94 -16.26 -8.84
CA LEU A 250 1.78 -15.53 -9.35
C LEU A 250 0.50 -16.36 -9.35
N GLN A 251 0.62 -17.66 -9.60
CA GLN A 251 -0.52 -18.55 -9.59
C GLN A 251 -1.04 -18.77 -8.16
N VAL A 252 -0.16 -18.96 -7.19
CA VAL A 252 -0.52 -18.98 -5.77
C VAL A 252 -1.11 -17.63 -5.34
N MET A 253 -0.52 -16.50 -5.75
CA MET A 253 -1.09 -15.17 -5.51
C MET A 253 -2.52 -15.04 -6.07
N ARG A 254 -2.74 -15.46 -7.31
CA ARG A 254 -4.05 -15.43 -7.98
C ARG A 254 -5.07 -16.27 -7.20
N ARG A 255 -4.71 -17.51 -6.86
CA ARG A 255 -5.56 -18.41 -6.08
C ARG A 255 -5.87 -17.83 -4.69
N TYR A 256 -4.86 -17.31 -3.99
CA TYR A 256 -5.03 -16.67 -2.70
C TYR A 256 -5.98 -15.46 -2.78
N ILE A 257 -5.77 -14.56 -3.73
CA ILE A 257 -6.60 -13.36 -3.89
C ILE A 257 -8.05 -13.72 -4.19
N ARG A 258 -8.28 -14.73 -5.05
CA ARG A 258 -9.63 -15.18 -5.39
C ARG A 258 -10.37 -15.79 -4.20
N THR A 259 -9.65 -16.46 -3.31
CA THR A 259 -10.25 -17.23 -2.21
C THR A 259 -10.36 -16.44 -0.91
N PHE A 260 -9.30 -15.71 -0.53
CA PHE A 260 -9.16 -15.18 0.83
C PHE A 260 -9.10 -13.66 0.91
N PHE A 261 -8.89 -12.91 -0.18
CA PHE A 261 -8.67 -11.47 -0.08
C PHE A 261 -9.97 -10.69 0.06
N GLY A 262 -10.17 -10.01 1.21
CA GLY A 262 -11.45 -9.41 1.57
C GLY A 262 -11.97 -8.29 0.64
N CYS A 263 -11.13 -7.64 -0.17
CA CYS A 263 -11.61 -6.67 -1.16
C CYS A 263 -12.06 -7.36 -2.45
N GLU A 264 -13.34 -7.73 -2.53
CA GLU A 264 -13.92 -8.41 -3.71
C GLU A 264 -13.70 -7.64 -5.02
N GLU A 265 -13.91 -6.32 -5.03
CA GLU A 265 -13.69 -5.49 -6.22
C GLU A 265 -12.23 -5.54 -6.69
N CYS A 266 -11.30 -5.46 -5.73
CA CYS A 266 -9.88 -5.55 -5.99
C CYS A 266 -9.52 -6.93 -6.56
N GLY A 267 -10.06 -8.00 -5.95
CA GLY A 267 -9.86 -9.38 -6.38
C GLY A 267 -10.35 -9.61 -7.80
N ARG A 268 -11.56 -9.14 -8.15
CA ARG A 268 -12.12 -9.23 -9.51
C ARG A 268 -11.24 -8.51 -10.54
N HIS A 269 -10.72 -7.33 -10.20
CA HIS A 269 -9.80 -6.61 -11.06
C HIS A 269 -8.48 -7.36 -11.29
N PHE A 270 -7.91 -7.95 -10.23
CA PHE A 270 -6.69 -8.76 -10.35
C PHE A 270 -6.93 -10.02 -11.17
N GLU A 271 -8.03 -10.73 -10.91
CA GLU A 271 -8.41 -11.94 -11.64
C GLU A 271 -8.61 -11.66 -13.13
N THR A 272 -9.26 -10.55 -13.49
CA THR A 272 -9.43 -10.15 -14.90
C THR A 272 -8.08 -9.97 -15.60
N ALA A 273 -7.11 -9.34 -14.93
CA ALA A 273 -5.77 -9.14 -15.48
C ALA A 273 -4.95 -10.44 -15.54
N ALA A 274 -5.12 -11.31 -14.54
CA ALA A 274 -4.49 -12.62 -14.47
C ALA A 274 -4.99 -13.52 -15.61
N ALA A 275 -6.31 -13.66 -15.76
CA ALA A 275 -6.93 -14.45 -16.81
C ALA A 275 -6.54 -13.98 -18.22
N SER A 276 -6.26 -12.70 -18.42
CA SER A 276 -5.92 -12.17 -19.75
C SER A 276 -4.49 -12.46 -20.20
N SER A 277 -3.54 -12.66 -19.27
CA SER A 277 -2.11 -12.61 -19.63
C SER A 277 -1.14 -13.42 -18.77
N LEU A 278 -1.56 -13.96 -17.63
CA LEU A 278 -0.65 -14.67 -16.72
C LEU A 278 -0.12 -15.97 -17.34
N GLU A 279 -0.92 -16.67 -18.16
CA GLU A 279 -0.51 -17.90 -18.87
C GLU A 279 0.63 -17.69 -19.88
N GLN A 280 0.88 -16.44 -20.27
CA GLN A 280 1.97 -16.06 -21.19
C GLN A 280 3.31 -15.94 -20.47
N VAL A 281 3.33 -15.92 -19.13
CA VAL A 281 4.57 -15.88 -18.32
C VAL A 281 5.23 -17.25 -18.35
N LYS A 282 6.46 -17.32 -18.87
CA LYS A 282 7.22 -18.56 -19.09
C LYS A 282 8.46 -18.72 -18.24
N ASN A 283 8.92 -17.66 -17.57
CA ASN A 283 10.16 -17.70 -16.80
C ASN A 283 10.12 -16.71 -15.61
N ARG A 284 11.15 -16.80 -14.75
CA ARG A 284 11.26 -16.03 -13.50
C ARG A 284 11.39 -14.52 -13.74
N ASP A 285 12.15 -14.10 -14.74
CA ASP A 285 12.25 -12.68 -15.15
C ASP A 285 10.87 -12.11 -15.53
N GLN A 286 10.13 -12.84 -16.37
CA GLN A 286 8.78 -12.47 -16.79
C GLN A 286 7.80 -12.47 -15.61
N GLN A 287 7.99 -13.34 -14.63
CA GLN A 287 7.17 -13.39 -13.42
C GLN A 287 7.31 -12.09 -12.60
N ILE A 288 8.54 -11.63 -12.38
CA ILE A 288 8.85 -10.37 -11.70
C ILE A 288 8.27 -9.18 -12.50
N LEU A 289 8.54 -9.14 -13.81
CA LEU A 289 8.09 -8.03 -14.67
C LEU A 289 6.57 -8.00 -14.84
N TRP A 290 5.90 -9.15 -14.91
CA TRP A 290 4.45 -9.21 -15.04
C TRP A 290 3.78 -8.59 -13.81
N LEU A 291 4.20 -8.99 -12.61
CA LEU A 291 3.63 -8.46 -11.37
C LEU A 291 3.85 -6.95 -11.26
N TRP A 292 5.06 -6.49 -11.58
CA TRP A 292 5.41 -5.06 -11.59
C TRP A 292 4.54 -4.28 -12.58
N ASN A 293 4.36 -4.79 -13.80
CA ASN A 293 3.57 -4.13 -14.82
C ASN A 293 2.08 -4.09 -14.44
N GLN A 294 1.51 -5.17 -13.90
CA GLN A 294 0.13 -5.15 -13.41
C GLN A 294 -0.05 -4.18 -12.24
N HIS A 295 0.91 -4.12 -11.31
CA HIS A 295 0.85 -3.17 -10.21
C HIS A 295 0.88 -1.71 -10.73
N ASN A 296 1.68 -1.41 -11.75
CA ASN A 296 1.68 -0.08 -12.39
C ASN A 296 0.38 0.26 -13.13
N ARG A 297 -0.28 -0.72 -13.75
CA ARG A 297 -1.63 -0.54 -14.31
C ARG A 297 -2.64 -0.20 -13.21
N VAL A 298 -2.56 -0.86 -12.06
CA VAL A 298 -3.38 -0.54 -10.89
C VAL A 298 -3.08 0.87 -10.37
N ASN A 299 -1.80 1.25 -10.25
CA ASN A 299 -1.41 2.61 -9.86
C ASN A 299 -2.01 3.66 -10.79
N THR A 300 -1.96 3.43 -12.09
CA THR A 300 -2.51 4.36 -13.09
C THR A 300 -4.02 4.49 -12.95
N ARG A 301 -4.74 3.37 -12.75
CA ARG A 301 -6.20 3.36 -12.55
C ARG A 301 -6.63 4.04 -11.25
N LEU A 302 -5.87 3.85 -10.17
CA LEU A 302 -6.20 4.38 -8.84
C LEU A 302 -5.69 5.81 -8.60
N SER A 303 -4.90 6.37 -9.51
CA SER A 303 -4.41 7.76 -9.43
C SER A 303 -5.57 8.75 -9.28
N GLY A 304 -5.60 9.48 -8.16
CA GLY A 304 -6.64 10.46 -7.85
C GLY A 304 -7.98 9.88 -7.37
N ALA A 305 -8.07 8.57 -7.12
CA ALA A 305 -9.24 7.95 -6.51
C ALA A 305 -9.36 8.30 -5.01
N LEU A 306 -10.51 8.01 -4.40
CA LEU A 306 -10.73 8.24 -2.95
C LEU A 306 -9.81 7.41 -2.06
N SER A 307 -9.35 6.25 -2.57
CA SER A 307 -8.38 5.38 -1.90
C SER A 307 -6.92 5.73 -2.20
N ASP A 308 -6.67 6.80 -2.97
CA ASP A 308 -5.33 7.31 -3.24
C ASP A 308 -4.86 8.18 -2.08
N ASP A 309 -3.85 7.69 -1.36
CA ASP A 309 -3.35 8.36 -0.16
C ASP A 309 -2.65 9.68 -0.53
N PRO A 310 -3.08 10.84 0.02
CA PRO A 310 -2.50 12.13 -0.33
C PRO A 310 -0.98 12.25 -0.07
N LEU A 311 -0.42 11.50 0.88
CA LEU A 311 1.03 11.49 1.15
C LEU A 311 1.79 10.48 0.29
N PHE A 312 1.07 9.57 -0.37
CA PHE A 312 1.61 8.51 -1.24
C PHE A 312 0.80 8.39 -2.53
N PRO A 313 0.71 9.46 -3.33
CA PRO A 313 -0.10 9.48 -4.54
C PRO A 313 0.34 8.40 -5.51
N LYS A 314 -0.62 7.73 -6.16
CA LYS A 314 -0.28 6.73 -7.16
C LYS A 314 0.46 7.37 -8.32
N ALA A 315 1.56 6.72 -8.71
CA ALA A 315 2.36 7.10 -9.85
C ALA A 315 2.99 5.85 -10.47
N PRO A 316 3.44 5.92 -11.73
CA PRO A 316 4.29 4.88 -12.30
C PRO A 316 5.54 4.69 -11.43
N TRP A 317 5.83 3.44 -11.08
CA TRP A 317 6.88 3.04 -10.15
C TRP A 317 7.88 2.07 -10.82
N PRO A 318 9.20 2.17 -10.58
CA PRO A 318 9.86 3.13 -9.70
C PRO A 318 9.74 4.57 -10.20
N SER A 319 9.91 5.51 -9.27
CA SER A 319 10.05 6.92 -9.66
C SER A 319 11.41 7.13 -10.33
N PRO A 320 11.56 8.19 -11.15
CA PRO A 320 12.86 8.57 -11.70
C PRO A 320 13.93 8.82 -10.65
N ALA A 321 13.56 9.27 -9.43
CA ALA A 321 14.50 9.45 -8.34
C ALA A 321 15.03 8.13 -7.76
N LEU A 322 14.25 7.04 -7.86
CA LEU A 322 14.66 5.71 -7.40
C LEU A 322 15.43 4.93 -8.48
N CYS A 323 15.08 5.09 -9.76
CA CYS A 323 15.76 4.40 -10.85
C CYS A 323 15.78 5.24 -12.14
N PRO A 324 16.71 6.20 -12.29
CA PRO A 324 16.81 7.01 -13.51
C PRO A 324 17.01 6.18 -14.79
N SER A 325 17.76 5.07 -14.70
CA SER A 325 18.04 4.17 -15.81
C SER A 325 16.81 3.37 -16.28
N CYS A 326 15.79 3.22 -15.43
CA CYS A 326 14.55 2.52 -15.76
C CYS A 326 13.67 3.29 -16.76
N HIS A 327 13.91 4.59 -16.95
CA HIS A 327 13.07 5.47 -17.74
C HIS A 327 13.77 5.96 -19.00
N GLU A 328 13.08 5.85 -20.13
CA GLU A 328 13.47 6.41 -21.41
C GLU A 328 12.31 7.17 -22.05
N GLU A 329 12.60 7.90 -23.13
CA GLU A 329 11.60 8.62 -23.90
C GLU A 329 11.92 8.46 -25.38
N LYS A 330 10.92 8.06 -26.18
CA LYS A 330 11.02 7.99 -27.64
C LYS A 330 9.88 8.80 -28.25
N ASN A 331 10.22 9.78 -29.09
CA ASN A 331 9.25 10.67 -29.73
C ASN A 331 8.27 11.37 -28.75
N GLY A 332 8.74 11.76 -27.56
CA GLY A 332 7.88 12.42 -26.56
C GLY A 332 7.02 11.48 -25.71
N VAL A 333 7.15 10.15 -25.90
CA VAL A 333 6.40 9.13 -25.17
C VAL A 333 7.33 8.43 -24.18
N HIS A 334 6.92 8.35 -22.92
CA HIS A 334 7.63 7.62 -21.88
C HIS A 334 7.67 6.13 -22.18
N LEU A 335 8.84 5.53 -22.02
CA LEU A 335 9.08 4.10 -22.15
C LEU A 335 9.83 3.58 -20.92
N TRP A 336 9.58 2.31 -20.62
CA TRP A 336 10.34 1.57 -19.61
C TRP A 336 11.50 0.84 -20.26
N ASN A 337 12.70 1.00 -19.71
CA ASN A 337 13.82 0.13 -20.05
C ASN A 337 13.74 -1.12 -19.16
N GLN A 338 13.33 -2.25 -19.73
CA GLN A 338 13.00 -3.45 -18.96
C GLN A 338 14.21 -4.07 -18.24
N ASN A 339 15.42 -3.99 -18.81
CA ASN A 339 16.61 -4.57 -18.19
C ASN A 339 17.00 -3.83 -16.89
N PRO A 340 17.13 -2.49 -16.88
CA PRO A 340 17.28 -1.73 -15.64
C PRO A 340 16.11 -1.88 -14.68
N VAL A 341 14.86 -1.97 -15.17
CA VAL A 341 13.70 -2.25 -14.29
C VAL A 341 13.87 -3.58 -13.58
N LEU A 342 14.19 -4.65 -14.29
CA LEU A 342 14.39 -5.97 -13.70
C LEU A 342 15.55 -5.96 -12.69
N GLY A 343 16.67 -5.33 -13.04
CA GLY A 343 17.81 -5.16 -12.12
C GLY A 343 17.43 -4.38 -10.86
N PHE A 344 16.66 -3.30 -11.01
CA PHE A 344 16.14 -2.52 -9.89
C PHE A 344 15.19 -3.33 -9.01
N LEU A 345 14.27 -4.11 -9.59
CA LEU A 345 13.34 -4.96 -8.84
C LEU A 345 14.07 -6.03 -8.02
N ARG A 346 15.05 -6.71 -8.63
CA ARG A 346 15.93 -7.68 -7.96
C ARG A 346 16.66 -7.05 -6.78
N HIS A 347 17.17 -5.84 -6.93
CA HIS A 347 17.83 -5.12 -5.85
C HIS A 347 16.85 -4.67 -4.76
N HIS A 348 15.75 -4.03 -5.14
CA HIS A 348 14.82 -3.40 -4.21
C HIS A 348 14.08 -4.43 -3.33
N TYR A 349 13.65 -5.54 -3.92
CA TYR A 349 12.91 -6.60 -3.23
C TYR A 349 13.79 -7.80 -2.82
N GLY A 350 15.09 -7.76 -3.12
CA GLY A 350 16.03 -8.83 -2.73
C GLY A 350 16.30 -8.83 -1.22
N ALA A 351 16.65 -10.00 -0.67
CA ALA A 351 16.93 -10.19 0.75
C ALA A 351 17.91 -9.16 1.34
N SER A 352 18.93 -8.75 0.59
CA SER A 352 19.94 -7.78 1.04
C SER A 352 19.42 -6.35 1.25
N ASN A 353 18.26 -6.01 0.68
CA ASN A 353 17.64 -4.70 0.84
C ASN A 353 16.52 -4.68 1.90
N LEU A 354 16.26 -5.82 2.55
CA LEU A 354 15.29 -5.91 3.63
C LEU A 354 15.84 -5.29 4.92
N SER A 355 15.04 -4.43 5.53
CA SER A 355 15.38 -3.80 6.81
C SER A 355 14.65 -4.50 7.96
N PRO A 356 15.37 -5.00 8.99
CA PRO A 356 14.76 -5.55 10.20
C PRO A 356 14.29 -4.45 11.17
N ARG A 357 14.43 -3.17 10.80
CA ARG A 357 14.02 -2.06 11.66
C ARG A 357 12.51 -2.13 11.90
N TYR A 358 12.12 -1.94 13.18
CA TYR A 358 10.75 -2.02 13.69
C TYR A 358 10.13 -3.43 13.76
N SER A 359 10.86 -4.47 13.39
CA SER A 359 10.38 -5.87 13.50
C SER A 359 10.34 -6.32 14.95
N LEU A 360 9.43 -7.24 15.26
CA LEU A 360 9.21 -7.70 16.63
C LEU A 360 10.16 -8.85 16.96
N SER A 361 10.76 -8.78 18.15
CA SER A 361 11.53 -9.91 18.69
C SER A 361 10.62 -10.86 19.46
N PRO A 362 10.89 -12.17 19.43
CA PRO A 362 10.20 -13.12 20.29
C PRO A 362 10.30 -12.68 21.76
N PRO A 363 9.22 -12.82 22.56
CA PRO A 363 9.30 -12.63 24.00
C PRO A 363 10.39 -13.54 24.58
N ARG A 364 11.27 -12.98 25.41
CA ARG A 364 12.22 -13.81 26.16
C ARG A 364 11.42 -14.74 27.07
N LEU A 365 11.52 -16.04 26.86
CA LEU A 365 10.98 -17.02 27.81
C LEU A 365 11.65 -16.74 29.17
N PRO A 366 10.91 -16.76 30.29
CA PRO A 366 11.53 -16.68 31.60
C PRO A 366 12.59 -17.78 31.69
N ALA A 367 13.81 -17.41 32.08
CA ALA A 367 14.85 -18.38 32.37
C ALA A 367 14.26 -19.40 33.36
N ALA A 368 14.41 -20.69 33.09
CA ALA A 368 14.07 -21.72 34.04
C ALA A 368 14.72 -21.35 35.38
N LEU A 369 13.91 -21.31 36.45
CA LEU A 369 14.43 -21.15 37.80
C LEU A 369 15.56 -22.16 37.99
N PRO A 370 16.72 -21.77 38.56
CA PRO A 370 17.79 -22.72 38.82
C PRO A 370 17.25 -23.86 39.67
N ASP A 371 17.52 -25.10 39.24
CA ASP A 371 17.11 -26.31 39.94
C ASP A 371 17.45 -26.21 41.44
N PRO A 372 16.57 -26.68 42.35
CA PRO A 372 16.91 -26.71 43.76
C PRO A 372 18.15 -27.60 43.93
N VAL A 373 19.17 -27.00 44.53
CA VAL A 373 20.46 -27.61 44.88
C VAL A 373 20.25 -29.04 45.37
N ARG A 374 20.82 -30.01 44.63
CA ARG A 374 20.99 -31.38 45.09
C ARG A 374 21.75 -31.35 46.43
N THR A 375 21.04 -31.60 47.52
CA THR A 375 21.61 -31.91 48.83
C THR A 375 22.52 -33.13 48.70
N VAL A 376 23.83 -32.90 48.80
CA VAL A 376 24.81 -33.92 49.12
C VAL A 376 24.83 -34.05 50.64
N GLN A 377 24.35 -35.19 51.16
CA GLN A 377 24.62 -35.59 52.54
C GLN A 377 26.04 -36.16 52.63
N PRO A 378 26.78 -35.78 53.68
CA PRO A 378 27.45 -36.81 54.47
C PRO A 378 27.20 -36.67 55.98
N GLN A 379 26.84 -37.81 56.56
CA GLN A 379 27.21 -38.41 57.85
C GLN A 379 27.39 -37.55 59.12
N ALA A 380 26.82 -38.12 60.19
CA ALA A 380 26.74 -37.65 61.57
C ALA A 380 28.10 -37.46 62.26
N GLU A 381 28.17 -36.51 63.21
CA GLU A 381 28.17 -36.81 64.66
C GLU A 381 28.31 -35.55 65.56
N HIS A 382 27.49 -35.55 66.61
CA HIS A 382 27.75 -35.08 67.97
C HIS A 382 27.78 -33.58 68.39
N ARG A 383 26.87 -33.34 69.35
CA ARG A 383 26.93 -32.48 70.56
C ARG A 383 26.53 -31.01 70.48
N GLY A 384 25.59 -30.65 71.37
CA GLY A 384 25.55 -29.33 72.01
C GLY A 384 24.15 -28.74 72.17
N ALA A 385 23.51 -29.00 73.30
CA ALA A 385 22.25 -28.38 73.72
C ALA A 385 22.45 -26.95 74.28
N ALA A 386 21.47 -26.06 74.06
CA ALA A 386 20.96 -25.01 74.98
C ALA A 386 19.92 -24.17 74.21
N ALA A 387 18.63 -24.33 74.48
CA ALA A 387 17.83 -23.56 75.46
C ALA A 387 17.30 -22.20 74.92
N VAL A 388 15.98 -22.11 74.61
CA VAL A 388 14.94 -21.41 75.42
C VAL A 388 14.94 -19.89 75.17
N LYS A 389 13.96 -19.24 74.51
CA LYS A 389 12.57 -18.83 74.89
C LYS A 389 12.08 -18.02 73.66
N GLY A 390 10.84 -18.05 73.15
CA GLY A 390 9.55 -18.00 73.82
C GLY A 390 8.96 -16.58 73.67
N ALA A 391 7.88 -16.42 72.89
CA ALA A 391 6.68 -15.65 73.22
C ALA A 391 5.84 -15.30 71.98
N GLU A 392 4.62 -15.85 71.95
CA GLU A 392 3.48 -15.50 71.11
C GLU A 392 2.92 -14.11 71.45
N ARG A 393 2.22 -13.47 70.49
CA ARG A 393 0.79 -13.12 70.62
C ARG A 393 0.20 -12.53 69.32
N LYS A 394 -1.12 -12.70 69.22
CA LYS A 394 -2.02 -12.71 68.06
C LYS A 394 -2.96 -11.45 68.12
N PRO A 395 -4.10 -11.33 67.40
CA PRO A 395 -4.36 -10.40 66.29
C PRO A 395 -5.59 -9.47 66.53
N GLU A 396 -6.23 -8.98 65.44
CA GLU A 396 -7.58 -8.34 65.27
C GLU A 396 -7.50 -6.89 64.72
N GLU A 397 -8.38 -6.32 63.87
CA GLU A 397 -9.62 -6.71 63.17
C GLU A 397 -9.96 -5.65 62.08
N GLN A 398 -10.85 -5.98 61.13
CA GLN A 398 -11.54 -5.12 60.12
C GLN A 398 -12.77 -4.40 60.77
N PRO A 399 -13.60 -3.49 60.14
CA PRO A 399 -14.16 -3.53 58.77
C PRO A 399 -14.54 -2.17 58.07
N GLU A 400 -15.16 -2.29 56.87
CA GLU A 400 -15.76 -1.34 55.88
C GLU A 400 -17.14 -0.68 56.31
N PRO A 401 -18.02 -0.01 55.46
CA PRO A 401 -17.88 1.05 54.41
C PRO A 401 -19.07 2.12 54.28
N ARG A 402 -18.88 3.18 53.43
CA ARG A 402 -19.87 4.02 52.60
C ARG A 402 -20.98 4.87 53.29
N PRO A 403 -21.82 5.76 52.63
CA PRO A 403 -21.89 6.35 51.25
C PRO A 403 -22.23 7.90 51.15
N GLY A 404 -22.38 8.48 49.93
CA GLY A 404 -23.43 9.50 49.65
C GLY A 404 -23.12 10.80 48.86
N HIS A 405 -23.83 10.99 47.73
CA HIS A 405 -24.00 12.12 46.76
C HIS A 405 -24.53 13.47 47.35
N PRO A 406 -24.60 14.66 46.64
CA PRO A 406 -25.31 14.87 45.35
C PRO A 406 -24.89 16.00 44.37
N ALA A 407 -25.61 16.00 43.24
CA ALA A 407 -25.57 16.91 42.08
C ALA A 407 -26.40 18.21 42.26
N LEU A 408 -26.15 19.22 41.42
CA LEU A 408 -27.04 20.36 41.17
C LEU A 408 -27.03 20.83 39.70
N ARG A 409 -28.10 21.53 39.30
CA ARG A 409 -28.71 21.67 37.96
C ARG A 409 -28.93 23.15 37.58
N GLY A 410 -28.93 23.47 36.26
CA GLY A 410 -29.58 24.64 35.60
C GLY A 410 -28.60 25.73 35.11
N LYS A 411 -28.75 26.47 33.98
CA LYS A 411 -29.83 26.75 33.00
C LYS A 411 -29.21 27.53 31.76
N PRO A 412 -29.94 28.08 30.74
CA PRO A 412 -29.63 28.00 29.28
C PRO A 412 -29.37 29.37 28.55
N GLU A 413 -29.52 29.37 27.20
CA GLU A 413 -29.46 30.47 26.18
C GLU A 413 -28.06 30.74 25.56
N GLU A 414 -27.85 30.93 24.24
CA GLU A 414 -28.54 31.81 23.28
C GLU A 414 -28.22 31.46 21.79
N VAL A 415 -29.14 31.83 20.88
CA VAL A 415 -29.06 31.78 19.39
C VAL A 415 -28.72 33.18 18.87
N PRO A 416 -28.09 33.32 17.68
CA PRO A 416 -28.74 34.17 16.68
C PRO A 416 -28.71 33.60 15.24
N GLU A 417 -29.90 33.58 14.64
CA GLU A 417 -30.11 33.72 13.20
C GLU A 417 -30.04 35.19 12.77
N HIS A 418 -29.84 35.40 11.46
CA HIS A 418 -30.15 36.53 10.54
C HIS A 418 -28.90 36.79 9.68
N GLY A 419 -28.88 36.71 8.36
CA GLY A 419 -29.92 36.58 7.35
C GLY A 419 -29.40 37.18 6.04
N GLY A 420 -29.76 36.60 4.90
CA GLY A 420 -29.96 37.36 3.67
C GLY A 420 -28.82 37.42 2.63
N ARG A 421 -29.14 36.83 1.47
CA ARG A 421 -28.80 37.24 0.09
C ARG A 421 -27.36 37.04 -0.43
N GLY A 422 -27.25 36.09 -1.36
CA GLY A 422 -26.21 36.11 -2.39
C GLY A 422 -26.00 34.75 -3.02
N VAL A 423 -26.72 34.46 -4.10
CA VAL A 423 -26.44 33.34 -5.00
C VAL A 423 -25.05 33.58 -5.62
N TRP A 424 -24.01 32.95 -5.07
CA TRP A 424 -22.67 32.90 -5.67
C TRP A 424 -22.53 31.60 -6.47
N VAL A 425 -23.30 31.52 -7.56
CA VAL A 425 -23.12 30.50 -8.60
C VAL A 425 -22.02 31.01 -9.53
N LEU A 426 -20.95 30.20 -9.67
CA LEU A 426 -19.85 30.29 -10.65
C LEU A 426 -18.75 31.33 -10.40
N GLY A 427 -17.90 31.07 -9.40
CA GLY A 427 -16.59 31.69 -9.22
C GLY A 427 -15.52 31.18 -10.20
N LEU A 428 -15.76 31.33 -11.51
CA LEU A 428 -14.74 31.18 -12.55
C LEU A 428 -14.72 32.49 -13.35
N GLY A 429 -13.62 33.24 -13.24
CA GLY A 429 -13.43 34.52 -13.93
C GLY A 429 -13.37 34.34 -15.45
N PHE A 430 -14.54 34.34 -16.08
CA PHE A 430 -14.73 34.33 -17.53
C PHE A 430 -15.11 35.72 -18.02
N ASN A 431 -14.49 36.15 -19.12
CA ASN A 431 -14.81 37.40 -19.78
C ASN A 431 -16.11 37.21 -20.60
N SER A 432 -16.85 38.29 -20.91
CA SER A 432 -18.14 38.22 -21.64
C SER A 432 -18.03 37.53 -23.02
N VAL A 433 -16.83 37.51 -23.61
CA VAL A 433 -16.52 36.82 -24.87
C VAL A 433 -16.55 35.29 -24.70
N ASP A 434 -16.14 34.76 -23.55
CA ASP A 434 -16.08 33.31 -23.28
C ASP A 434 -17.47 32.70 -23.07
N MET A 435 -18.40 33.45 -22.48
CA MET A 435 -19.81 33.04 -22.39
C MET A 435 -20.46 32.96 -23.77
N SER A 436 -20.13 33.88 -24.67
CA SER A 436 -20.67 33.87 -26.04
C SER A 436 -20.15 32.69 -26.86
N LEU A 437 -18.87 32.34 -26.73
CA LEU A 437 -18.27 31.19 -27.41
C LEU A 437 -18.86 29.86 -26.89
N CYS A 438 -19.04 29.73 -25.57
CA CYS A 438 -19.65 28.53 -24.98
C CYS A 438 -21.10 28.31 -25.47
N VAL A 439 -21.90 29.37 -25.55
CA VAL A 439 -23.28 29.27 -26.07
C VAL A 439 -23.29 28.89 -27.55
N VAL A 440 -22.39 29.47 -28.36
CA VAL A 440 -22.26 29.12 -29.78
C VAL A 440 -21.79 27.67 -29.97
N LEU A 441 -20.77 27.22 -29.23
CA LEU A 441 -20.29 25.84 -29.29
C LEU A 441 -21.35 24.84 -28.82
N TYR A 442 -22.12 25.19 -27.79
CA TYR A 442 -23.24 24.37 -27.32
C TYR A 442 -24.35 24.27 -28.37
N ALA A 443 -24.75 25.40 -28.97
CA ALA A 443 -25.73 25.41 -30.05
C ALA A 443 -25.25 24.58 -31.27
N CYS A 444 -23.98 24.73 -31.68
CA CYS A 444 -23.38 23.93 -32.75
C CYS A 444 -23.34 22.43 -32.42
N SER A 445 -23.03 22.07 -31.17
CA SER A 445 -23.03 20.67 -30.72
C SER A 445 -24.44 20.07 -30.74
N CYS A 446 -25.45 20.81 -30.25
CA CYS A 446 -26.85 20.39 -30.32
C CYS A 446 -27.33 20.22 -31.76
N LEU A 447 -27.00 21.16 -32.65
CA LEU A 447 -27.34 21.04 -34.08
C LEU A 447 -26.66 19.84 -34.74
N PHE A 448 -25.40 19.58 -34.43
CA PHE A 448 -24.66 18.43 -34.94
C PHE A 448 -25.27 17.10 -34.47
N LEU A 449 -25.65 17.00 -33.19
CA LEU A 449 -26.32 15.82 -32.64
C LEU A 449 -27.71 15.61 -33.27
N MET A 450 -28.47 16.67 -33.50
CA MET A 450 -29.76 16.60 -34.21
C MET A 450 -29.57 16.11 -35.64
N LEU A 451 -28.55 16.60 -36.37
CA LEU A 451 -28.24 16.15 -37.72
C LEU A 451 -27.84 14.66 -37.75
N LEU A 452 -26.99 14.21 -36.82
CA LEU A 452 -26.63 12.80 -36.70
C LEU A 452 -27.87 11.95 -36.39
N PHE A 453 -28.72 12.38 -35.46
CA PHE A 453 -29.96 11.69 -35.13
C PHE A 453 -30.87 11.55 -36.35
N PHE A 454 -31.09 12.62 -37.12
CA PHE A 454 -31.88 12.57 -38.34
C PHE A 454 -31.22 11.71 -39.42
N PHE A 455 -29.90 11.77 -39.58
CA PHE A 455 -29.14 10.94 -40.51
C PHE A 455 -29.31 9.44 -40.19
N PHE A 456 -29.13 9.05 -38.93
CA PHE A 456 -29.33 7.67 -38.49
C PHE A 456 -30.79 7.23 -38.60
N LYS A 457 -31.75 8.11 -38.27
CA LYS A 457 -33.19 7.81 -38.43
C LYS A 457 -33.57 7.65 -39.89
N PHE A 458 -33.03 8.46 -40.80
CA PHE A 458 -33.30 8.36 -42.24
C PHE A 458 -32.63 7.13 -42.85
N ARG A 459 -31.41 6.81 -42.42
CA ARG A 459 -30.70 5.59 -42.83
C ARG A 459 -31.39 4.33 -42.32
N SER A 460 -31.86 4.33 -41.07
CA SER A 460 -32.66 3.24 -40.48
C SER A 460 -33.98 3.04 -41.23
N ARG A 461 -34.69 4.13 -41.57
CA ARG A 461 -35.92 4.06 -42.39
C ARG A 461 -35.68 3.54 -43.81
N ARG A 462 -34.55 3.92 -44.44
CA ARG A 462 -34.14 3.38 -45.75
C ARG A 462 -33.81 1.88 -45.68
N TRP A 463 -33.20 1.41 -44.60
CA TRP A 463 -32.95 -0.02 -44.38
C TRP A 463 -34.25 -0.80 -44.14
N LYS A 464 -35.16 -0.28 -43.30
CA LYS A 464 -36.47 -0.92 -43.08
C LYS A 464 -37.33 -0.98 -44.35
N ARG A 465 -37.28 0.02 -45.24
CA ARG A 465 -37.96 -0.03 -46.55
C ARG A 465 -37.33 -1.06 -47.52
N ARG A 466 -36.01 -1.28 -47.47
CA ARG A 466 -35.35 -2.30 -48.31
C ARG A 466 -35.68 -3.74 -47.88
N HIS A 467 -35.90 -3.97 -46.59
CA HIS A 467 -36.32 -5.29 -46.09
C HIS A 467 -37.80 -5.63 -46.33
N HIS A 468 -38.66 -4.64 -46.57
CA HIS A 468 -40.08 -4.86 -46.91
C HIS A 468 -40.37 -5.01 -48.43
N LEU A 469 -39.34 -4.86 -49.28
CA LEU A 469 -39.45 -5.08 -50.74
C LEU A 469 -38.82 -6.41 -51.18
N HIS A 470 -38.36 -7.23 -50.22
CA HIS A 470 -37.73 -8.53 -50.45
C HIS A 470 -38.35 -9.67 -49.60
N VAL A 471 -39.61 -9.49 -49.17
CA VAL A 471 -40.45 -10.56 -48.62
C VAL A 471 -41.62 -10.78 -49.55
#